data_AF-A0A258B6K9-F1
#
_entry.id   AF-A0A258B6K9-F1
#
_cell.length_a   1.000
_cell.length_b   1.000
_cell.length_c   1.000
_cell.angle_alpha   90.00
_cell.angle_beta   90.00
_cell.angle_gamma   90.00
#
_symmetry.space_group_name_H-M   'P 1'
#
loop_
_entity.id
_entity.type
_entity.pdbx_description
1 polymer ?
#
loop_
_entity_poly.entity_id
_entity_poly.type
_entity_poly.pdbx_seq_one_letter_code
_entity_poly.pdbx_strand_id
1 'polypeptide(L)'
;MEAQLIIGTHALIQDKVRFSKLGLAVIDEQHRFGVRQRLEIGQRVGSELFYCHQLMMSATPIPRTLAMTYYADLDVSVIDELPPGRKPIATKVVKAARRDEVIGGLQSWLSKGLQAYWVCPLIEESEALQLQTAVESFEQLTQA
;
A
#
# COMPACT_ATOMS: atom_id res chain seq x y z
N MET A 1 13.74 -26.65 5.56
CA MET A 1 12.29 -26.48 5.77
C MET A 1 11.62 -26.70 4.44
N GLU A 2 10.66 -27.61 4.36
CA GLU A 2 9.85 -27.81 3.17
C GLU A 2 8.51 -27.10 3.37
N ALA A 3 8.19 -26.16 2.50
CA ALA A 3 6.97 -25.37 2.57
C ALA A 3 6.36 -25.26 1.17
N GLN A 4 5.04 -25.43 1.08
CA GLN A 4 4.28 -25.33 -0.17
C GLN A 4 3.74 -23.92 -0.43
N LEU A 5 3.59 -23.11 0.64
CA LEU A 5 3.18 -21.72 0.60
C LEU A 5 4.08 -20.92 1.55
N ILE A 6 4.54 -19.77 1.09
CA ILE A 6 5.34 -18.84 1.89
C ILE A 6 4.72 -17.46 1.71
N ILE A 7 4.47 -16.78 2.82
CA ILE A 7 3.98 -15.41 2.86
C ILE A 7 5.04 -14.58 3.57
N GLY A 8 5.37 -13.43 3.00
CA GLY A 8 6.39 -12.55 3.56
C GLY A 8 6.55 -11.30 2.72
N THR A 9 7.50 -10.48 3.11
CA THR A 9 7.81 -9.24 2.42
C THR A 9 8.84 -9.49 1.31
N HIS A 10 9.34 -8.39 0.73
CA HIS A 10 10.48 -8.36 -0.20
C HIS A 10 11.70 -9.18 0.27
N ALA A 11 11.82 -9.46 1.57
CA ALA A 11 12.86 -10.34 2.13
C ALA A 11 12.88 -11.75 1.50
N LEU A 12 11.75 -12.24 0.98
CA LEU A 12 11.66 -13.56 0.35
C LEU A 12 12.36 -13.65 -1.01
N ILE A 13 12.65 -12.51 -1.65
CA ILE A 13 13.27 -12.44 -2.98
C ILE A 13 14.76 -12.08 -2.89
N GLN A 14 15.28 -11.88 -1.67
CA GLN A 14 16.71 -11.68 -1.43
C GLN A 14 17.49 -13.00 -1.52
N ASP A 15 18.79 -12.93 -1.83
CA ASP A 15 19.71 -14.05 -2.16
C ASP A 15 19.73 -15.26 -1.20
N LYS A 16 19.14 -15.12 -0.01
CA LYS A 16 19.15 -16.15 1.04
C LYS A 16 18.04 -17.19 0.90
N VAL A 17 17.01 -16.93 0.10
CA VAL A 17 15.88 -17.86 -0.07
C VAL A 17 16.02 -18.63 -1.38
N ARG A 18 16.15 -19.95 -1.27
CA ARG A 18 16.13 -20.86 -2.42
C ARG A 18 14.79 -21.56 -2.49
N PHE A 19 14.10 -21.37 -3.59
CA PHE A 19 12.89 -22.12 -3.88
C PHE A 19 13.24 -23.38 -4.65
N SER A 20 12.46 -24.45 -4.46
CA SER A 20 12.68 -25.71 -5.17
C SER A 20 12.08 -25.67 -6.59
N LYS A 21 10.77 -25.40 -6.68
CA LYS A 21 10.01 -25.28 -7.94
C LYS A 21 8.93 -24.22 -7.77
N LEU A 22 9.32 -22.93 -7.82
CA LEU A 22 8.37 -21.84 -7.64
C LEU A 22 7.44 -21.74 -8.86
N GLY A 23 6.19 -22.18 -8.70
CA GLY A 23 5.18 -22.18 -9.77
C GLY A 23 4.39 -20.88 -9.89
N LEU A 24 4.11 -20.20 -8.78
CA LEU A 24 3.31 -18.98 -8.73
C LEU A 24 3.86 -18.01 -7.67
N ALA A 25 3.94 -16.73 -8.04
CA ALA A 25 4.26 -15.63 -7.14
C ALA A 25 3.11 -14.60 -7.20
N VAL A 26 2.54 -14.27 -6.03
CA VAL A 26 1.52 -13.23 -5.89
C VAL A 26 2.14 -12.05 -5.16
N ILE A 27 2.09 -10.87 -5.80
CA ILE A 27 2.69 -9.64 -5.28
C ILE A 27 1.58 -8.61 -5.10
N ASP A 28 1.44 -8.08 -3.88
CA ASP A 28 0.47 -7.03 -3.55
C ASP A 28 1.16 -5.66 -3.45
N GLU A 29 0.43 -4.59 -3.81
CA GLU A 29 0.89 -3.19 -3.80
C GLU A 29 2.24 -2.96 -4.50
N GLN A 30 2.29 -3.33 -5.80
CA GLN A 30 3.49 -3.35 -6.64
C GLN A 30 4.29 -2.04 -6.80
N HIS A 31 3.86 -0.91 -6.24
CA HIS A 31 4.52 0.40 -6.42
C HIS A 31 5.92 0.48 -5.77
N ARG A 32 6.26 -0.42 -4.84
CA ARG A 32 7.62 -0.54 -4.27
C ARG A 32 8.50 -1.61 -4.93
N PHE A 33 7.93 -2.46 -5.80
CA PHE A 33 8.66 -3.51 -6.50
C PHE A 33 9.15 -2.99 -7.86
N GLY A 34 10.44 -2.67 -7.93
CA GLY A 34 11.06 -2.17 -9.16
C GLY A 34 11.03 -3.19 -10.31
N VAL A 35 11.06 -2.69 -11.55
CA VAL A 35 11.12 -3.50 -12.80
C VAL A 35 12.20 -4.59 -12.75
N ARG A 36 13.35 -4.32 -12.10
CA ARG A 36 14.51 -5.21 -12.06
C ARG A 36 14.28 -6.49 -11.23
N GLN A 37 13.54 -6.40 -10.12
CA GLN A 37 13.24 -7.55 -9.26
C GLN A 37 12.25 -8.52 -9.91
N ARG A 38 11.45 -8.06 -10.90
CA ARG A 38 10.55 -8.92 -11.68
C ARG A 38 11.30 -9.92 -12.57
N LEU A 39 12.50 -9.55 -13.03
CA LEU A 39 13.36 -10.40 -13.86
C LEU A 39 14.12 -11.45 -13.03
N GLU A 40 14.22 -11.25 -11.71
CA GLU A 40 14.97 -12.12 -10.79
C GLU A 40 14.15 -13.32 -10.28
N ILE A 41 12.84 -13.37 -10.53
CA ILE A 41 11.98 -14.52 -10.17
C ILE A 41 12.03 -15.62 -11.25
N GLY A 42 12.90 -15.49 -12.26
CA GLY A 42 13.28 -16.61 -13.13
C GLY A 42 14.24 -17.55 -12.38
N GLN A 43 13.88 -18.82 -12.21
CA GLN A 43 14.74 -19.80 -11.56
C GLN A 43 15.35 -20.73 -12.59
N ARG A 44 16.68 -20.91 -12.55
CA ARG A 44 17.32 -22.02 -13.25
C ARG A 44 17.13 -23.29 -12.42
N VAL A 45 16.40 -24.24 -12.97
CA VAL A 45 16.23 -25.59 -12.38
C VAL A 45 17.01 -26.55 -13.28
N GLY A 46 18.22 -26.91 -12.87
CA GLY A 46 19.16 -27.65 -13.73
C GLY A 46 19.68 -26.79 -14.88
N SER A 47 19.57 -27.28 -16.13
CA SER A 47 19.95 -26.56 -17.35
C SER A 47 18.82 -25.71 -17.94
N GLU A 48 17.61 -25.81 -17.40
CA GLU A 48 16.41 -25.15 -17.94
C GLU A 48 16.06 -23.88 -17.16
N LEU A 49 15.62 -22.86 -17.89
CA LEU A 49 15.04 -21.67 -17.29
C LEU A 49 13.55 -21.94 -17.01
N PHE A 50 13.16 -21.94 -15.74
CA PHE A 50 11.78 -22.04 -15.32
C PHE A 50 11.24 -20.64 -15.01
N TYR A 51 10.16 -20.26 -15.71
CA TYR A 51 9.45 -19.02 -15.47
C TYR A 51 8.27 -19.28 -14.54
N CYS A 52 8.31 -18.68 -13.35
CA CYS A 52 7.19 -18.66 -12.42
C CYS A 52 6.04 -17.82 -13.00
N HIS A 53 4.80 -18.28 -12.85
CA HIS A 53 3.64 -17.41 -13.10
C HIS A 53 3.62 -16.26 -12.10
N GLN A 54 3.35 -15.04 -12.55
CA GLN A 54 3.33 -13.87 -11.67
C GLN A 54 1.95 -13.22 -11.71
N LEU A 55 1.35 -13.02 -10.54
CA LEU A 55 0.13 -12.24 -10.37
C LEU A 55 0.46 -11.00 -9.55
N MET A 56 0.34 -9.82 -10.18
CA MET A 56 0.57 -8.54 -9.53
C MET A 56 -0.77 -7.86 -9.24
N MET A 57 -0.95 -7.45 -8.00
CA MET A 57 -2.17 -6.81 -7.51
C MET A 57 -1.83 -5.41 -6.97
N SER A 58 -2.75 -4.48 -7.15
CA SER A 58 -2.65 -3.12 -6.61
C SER A 58 -4.05 -2.57 -6.42
N ALA A 59 -4.32 -1.97 -5.27
CA ALA A 59 -5.56 -1.23 -5.05
C ALA A 59 -5.49 0.18 -5.65
N THR A 60 -4.29 0.72 -5.88
CA THR A 60 -4.11 2.01 -6.55
C THR A 60 -4.26 1.85 -8.06
N PRO A 61 -5.27 2.47 -8.70
CA PRO A 61 -5.45 2.39 -10.13
C PRO A 61 -4.32 3.15 -10.82
N ILE A 62 -3.32 2.43 -11.32
CA ILE A 62 -2.33 3.01 -12.23
C ILE A 62 -3.09 3.36 -13.52
N PRO A 63 -3.00 4.60 -14.03
CA PRO A 63 -3.64 4.97 -15.27
C PRO A 63 -3.29 3.96 -16.38
N ARG A 64 -4.30 3.44 -17.09
CA ARG A 64 -4.11 2.40 -18.11
C ARG A 64 -3.02 2.73 -19.13
N THR A 65 -2.89 4.01 -19.48
CA THR A 65 -1.84 4.53 -20.37
C THR A 65 -0.44 4.44 -19.77
N LEU A 66 -0.28 4.72 -18.47
CA LEU A 66 0.96 4.46 -17.75
C LEU A 66 1.22 2.96 -17.66
N ALA A 67 0.18 2.15 -17.45
CA ALA A 67 0.33 0.72 -17.34
C ALA A 67 0.84 0.09 -18.66
N MET A 68 0.30 0.50 -19.81
CA MET A 68 0.75 0.01 -21.12
C MET A 68 2.20 0.41 -21.47
N THR A 69 2.70 1.53 -20.95
CA THR A 69 4.08 1.96 -21.18
C THR A 69 5.07 1.33 -20.19
N TYR A 70 4.69 1.21 -18.90
CA TYR A 70 5.56 0.65 -17.84
C TYR A 70 5.51 -0.89 -17.75
N TYR A 71 4.43 -1.49 -18.24
CA TYR A 71 4.13 -2.92 -18.15
C TYR A 71 3.69 -3.48 -19.50
N ALA A 72 4.24 -2.96 -20.62
CA ALA A 72 3.89 -3.33 -21.99
C ALA A 72 3.76 -4.85 -22.26
N ASP A 73 4.46 -5.67 -21.46
CA ASP A 73 4.48 -7.13 -21.55
C ASP A 73 3.53 -7.85 -20.56
N LEU A 74 2.66 -7.13 -19.82
CA LEU A 74 1.70 -7.72 -18.88
C LEU A 74 0.26 -7.68 -19.40
N ASP A 75 -0.43 -8.80 -19.28
CA ASP A 75 -1.90 -8.85 -19.38
C ASP A 75 -2.52 -8.15 -18.17
N VAL A 76 -3.34 -7.11 -18.41
CA VAL A 76 -3.95 -6.31 -17.35
C VAL A 76 -5.45 -6.64 -17.25
N SER A 77 -5.87 -7.06 -16.06
CA SER A 77 -7.28 -7.17 -15.67
C SER A 77 -7.64 -6.10 -14.66
N VAL A 78 -8.83 -5.51 -14.78
CA VAL A 78 -9.33 -4.46 -13.87
C VAL A 78 -10.59 -4.95 -13.18
N ILE A 79 -10.63 -4.81 -11.86
CA ILE A 79 -11.82 -5.04 -11.03
C ILE A 79 -12.27 -3.68 -10.51
N ASP A 80 -13.33 -3.11 -11.10
CA ASP A 80 -13.85 -1.77 -10.80
C ASP A 80 -15.16 -1.78 -10.01
N GLU A 81 -15.72 -2.96 -9.75
CA GLU A 81 -16.91 -3.12 -8.94
C GLU A 81 -16.58 -3.18 -7.44
N LEU A 82 -17.40 -2.51 -6.63
CA LEU A 82 -17.33 -2.59 -5.18
C LEU A 82 -18.07 -3.84 -4.69
N PRO A 83 -17.60 -4.48 -3.60
CA PRO A 83 -18.32 -5.60 -3.01
C PRO A 83 -19.72 -5.16 -2.53
N PRO A 84 -20.71 -6.07 -2.56
CA PRO A 84 -22.09 -5.76 -2.18
C PRO A 84 -22.15 -5.24 -0.73
N GLY A 85 -22.97 -4.21 -0.50
CA GLY A 85 -23.14 -3.59 0.82
C GLY A 85 -22.09 -2.55 1.20
N ARG A 86 -21.10 -2.25 0.33
CA ARG A 86 -20.13 -1.18 0.59
C ARG A 86 -20.80 0.19 0.58
N LYS A 87 -20.80 0.88 1.72
CA LYS A 87 -21.34 2.23 1.86
C LYS A 87 -20.32 3.28 1.39
N PRO A 88 -20.74 4.32 0.64
CA PRO A 88 -19.87 5.45 0.30
C PRO A 88 -19.31 6.14 1.55
N ILE A 89 -18.05 6.55 1.49
CA ILE A 89 -17.41 7.34 2.56
C ILE A 89 -17.82 8.80 2.35
N ALA A 90 -18.40 9.42 3.38
CA ALA A 90 -18.68 10.86 3.36
C ALA A 90 -17.36 11.63 3.46
N THR A 91 -16.92 12.26 2.37
CA THR A 91 -15.70 13.07 2.32
C THR A 91 -16.04 14.55 2.40
N LYS A 92 -15.24 15.32 3.15
CA LYS A 92 -15.39 16.77 3.30
C LYS A 92 -14.03 17.44 3.28
N VAL A 93 -13.98 18.60 2.62
CA VAL A 93 -12.83 19.52 2.67
C VAL A 93 -13.17 20.62 3.67
N VAL A 94 -12.31 20.80 4.68
CA VAL A 94 -12.51 21.78 5.75
C VAL A 94 -11.32 22.72 5.77
N LYS A 95 -11.57 24.03 5.89
CA LYS A 95 -10.52 25.03 6.04
C LYS A 95 -9.81 24.84 7.38
N ALA A 96 -8.49 25.04 7.42
CA ALA A 96 -7.69 24.89 8.64
C ALA A 96 -8.23 25.70 9.84
N ALA A 97 -8.79 26.89 9.60
CA ALA A 97 -9.39 27.74 10.64
C ALA A 97 -10.60 27.09 11.36
N ARG A 98 -11.21 26.05 10.78
CA ARG A 98 -12.34 25.30 11.37
C ARG A 98 -11.91 23.95 11.92
N ARG A 99 -10.63 23.77 12.22
CA ARG A 99 -10.07 22.51 12.74
C ARG A 99 -10.72 22.10 14.06
N ASP A 100 -10.97 23.04 14.96
CA ASP A 100 -11.56 22.75 16.26
C ASP A 100 -12.96 22.13 16.14
N GLU A 101 -13.73 22.52 15.11
CA GLU A 101 -15.02 21.88 14.82
C GLU A 101 -14.86 20.41 14.41
N VAL A 102 -13.79 20.08 13.68
CA VAL A 102 -13.48 18.69 13.30
C VAL A 102 -13.10 17.88 14.53
N ILE A 103 -12.26 18.44 15.40
CA ILE A 103 -11.81 17.79 16.64
C ILE A 103 -13.00 17.54 17.58
N GLY A 104 -13.85 18.55 17.81
CA GLY A 104 -15.07 18.39 18.61
C GLY A 104 -16.05 17.38 18.00
N GLY A 105 -16.16 17.36 16.66
CA GLY A 105 -16.92 16.33 15.95
C GLY A 105 -16.39 14.91 16.17
N LEU A 106 -15.06 14.74 16.17
CA LEU A 106 -14.41 13.45 16.44
C LEU A 106 -14.71 12.95 17.86
N GLN A 107 -14.67 13.81 18.88
CA GLN A 107 -14.99 13.43 20.27
C GLN A 107 -16.39 12.78 20.38
N SER A 108 -17.38 13.28 19.63
CA SER A 108 -18.73 12.68 19.58
C SER A 108 -18.77 11.28 18.97
N TRP A 109 -17.86 10.95 18.04
CA TRP A 109 -17.76 9.61 17.46
C TRP A 109 -16.94 8.68 18.35
N LEU A 110 -15.84 9.17 18.92
CA LEU A 110 -14.98 8.41 19.83
C LEU A 110 -15.74 7.99 21.09
N SER A 111 -16.57 8.87 21.65
CA SER A 111 -17.46 8.55 22.79
C SER A 111 -18.47 7.43 22.51
N LYS A 112 -18.75 7.12 21.22
CA LYS A 112 -19.60 5.99 20.80
C LYS A 112 -18.79 4.69 20.63
N GLY A 113 -17.51 4.68 20.99
CA GLY A 113 -16.61 3.53 20.85
C GLY A 113 -16.03 3.34 19.45
N LEU A 114 -16.14 4.35 18.58
CA LEU A 114 -15.51 4.32 17.26
C LEU A 114 -14.05 4.79 17.34
N GLN A 115 -13.30 4.56 16.26
CA GLN A 115 -11.90 4.93 16.14
C GLN A 115 -11.71 5.96 15.03
N ALA A 116 -10.66 6.77 15.16
CA ALA A 116 -10.26 7.76 14.17
C ALA A 116 -8.78 7.60 13.81
N TYR A 117 -8.45 7.85 12.54
CA TYR A 117 -7.07 8.00 12.08
C TYR A 117 -6.78 9.48 11.86
N TRP A 118 -5.71 9.99 12.49
CA TRP A 118 -5.19 11.34 12.27
C TRP A 118 -3.81 11.23 11.60
N VAL A 119 -3.72 11.66 10.35
CA VAL A 119 -2.50 11.49 9.55
C VAL A 119 -1.75 12.82 9.49
N CYS A 120 -0.53 12.83 10.02
CA CYS A 120 0.39 13.97 9.93
C CYS A 120 1.47 13.65 8.89
N PRO A 121 1.70 14.53 7.89
CA PRO A 121 2.66 14.28 6.82
C PRO A 121 4.12 14.38 7.30
N LEU A 122 4.38 15.10 8.39
CA LEU A 122 5.70 15.29 8.98
C LEU A 122 5.71 14.76 10.42
N ILE A 123 6.82 14.13 10.80
CA ILE A 123 7.08 13.72 12.19
C ILE A 123 7.67 14.89 12.97
N GLU A 124 8.67 15.56 12.39
CA GLU A 124 9.40 16.71 12.93
C GLU A 124 9.37 17.89 11.94
N GLU A 125 9.73 19.09 12.41
CA GLU A 125 9.76 20.29 11.56
C GLU A 125 10.71 20.12 10.37
N SER A 126 10.31 20.66 9.21
CA SER A 126 11.11 20.65 7.99
C SER A 126 11.25 22.08 7.48
N GLU A 127 12.48 22.55 7.25
CA GLU A 127 12.73 23.87 6.66
C GLU A 127 12.08 24.03 5.27
N ALA A 128 11.87 22.93 4.56
CA ALA A 128 11.27 22.91 3.22
C ALA A 128 9.74 22.90 3.24
N LEU A 129 9.12 22.43 4.33
CA LEU A 129 7.68 22.25 4.46
C LEU A 129 7.21 22.78 5.82
N GLN A 130 6.62 23.96 5.81
CA GLN A 130 5.90 24.51 6.98
C GLN A 130 4.55 23.80 7.14
N LEU A 131 4.58 22.51 7.44
CA LEU A 131 3.42 21.69 7.77
C LEU A 131 3.47 21.29 9.23
N GLN A 132 2.30 21.06 9.83
CA GLN A 132 2.21 20.72 11.23
C GLN A 132 2.79 19.33 11.52
N THR A 133 3.53 19.24 12.61
CA THR A 133 4.20 18.00 13.00
C THR A 133 3.24 17.04 13.73
N ALA A 134 3.61 15.76 13.76
CA ALA A 134 2.91 14.76 14.54
C ALA A 134 2.94 15.08 16.05
N VAL A 135 4.05 15.62 16.55
CA VAL A 135 4.24 15.95 17.97
C VAL A 135 3.30 17.09 18.39
N GLU A 136 3.32 18.22 17.67
CA GLU A 136 2.42 19.34 17.96
C GLU A 136 0.95 18.94 17.84
N SER A 137 0.63 18.12 16.83
CA SER A 137 -0.74 17.63 16.66
C SER A 137 -1.16 16.75 17.83
N PHE A 138 -0.28 15.89 18.34
CA PHE A 138 -0.55 15.05 19.50
C PHE A 138 -0.79 15.89 20.77
N GLU A 139 0.06 16.87 21.02
CA GLU A 139 -0.09 17.77 22.19
C GLU A 139 -1.42 18.53 22.13
N GLN A 140 -1.75 19.11 20.98
CA GLN A 140 -3.03 19.81 20.78
C GLN A 140 -4.23 18.89 20.97
N LEU A 141 -4.18 17.68 20.40
CA LEU A 141 -5.30 16.73 20.49
C LEU A 141 -5.48 16.13 21.88
N THR A 142 -4.42 16.08 22.69
CA THR A 142 -4.49 15.55 24.06
C THR A 142 -4.95 16.62 25.05
N GLN A 143 -4.75 17.90 24.73
CA GLN A 143 -5.20 19.04 25.54
C GLN A 143 -6.64 19.49 25.24
N ALA A 144 -7.22 19.04 24.12
CA ALA A 144 -8.56 19.38 23.63
C ALA A 144 -9.65 18.41 24.11
#